data_AF-A0A7V9GUG5-F1
#
_entry.id   AF-A0A7V9GUG5-F1
#
_cell.length_a   1.000
_cell.length_b   1.000
_cell.length_c   1.000
_cell.angle_alpha   90.00
_cell.angle_beta   90.00
_cell.angle_gamma   90.00
#
_symmetry.space_group_name_H-M   'P 1'
#
loop_
_entity.id
_entity.type
_entity.pdbx_description
1 polymer ?
#
loop_
_entity_poly.entity_id
_entity_poly.type
_entity_poly.pdbx_seq_one_letter_code
_entity_poly.pdbx_strand_id
1 'polypeptide(L)'
;MTGSGTPPTTIPGSDARSNGLPEAAPNPGQRVLVAGGGGYIGCILTRCLLDRGYRVRVLDRLYWGEEVLGHVIDEIELVQADVRDFPGSALEDVDAVINLSGLSNDPTAEYSPEANWQMNAVATENMADACVARGIDRFVFASSCSLYDGLPAGMHDEPPQSSRAAPTPPPSTTASSTCSRWRAIPSARCRCATAPCTAGRRACATTSW
;
A
#
# COMPACT_ATOMS: atom_id res chain seq x y z
N MET A 1 36.76 -30.27 2.59
CA MET A 1 36.83 -28.81 2.39
C MET A 1 35.66 -28.40 1.51
N THR A 2 34.49 -28.15 2.10
CA THR A 2 33.30 -27.68 1.37
C THR A 2 33.16 -26.18 1.66
N GLY A 3 33.48 -25.35 0.67
CA GLY A 3 33.48 -23.90 0.80
C GLY A 3 32.09 -23.37 1.12
N SER A 4 31.99 -22.59 2.19
CA SER A 4 30.83 -21.79 2.56
C SER A 4 30.70 -20.61 1.59
N GLY A 5 30.18 -20.87 0.39
CA GLY A 5 29.79 -19.80 -0.53
C GLY A 5 28.52 -19.15 0.00
N THR A 6 28.62 -17.95 0.54
CA THR A 6 27.45 -17.10 0.82
C THR A 6 26.71 -16.89 -0.50
N PRO A 7 25.43 -17.29 -0.62
CA PRO A 7 24.67 -17.02 -1.83
C PRO A 7 24.58 -15.51 -2.05
N PRO A 8 24.58 -15.03 -3.30
CA PRO A 8 24.52 -13.61 -3.60
C PRO A 8 23.29 -12.97 -2.94
N THR A 9 23.52 -11.98 -2.06
CA THR A 9 22.52 -11.21 -1.31
C THR A 9 21.81 -10.15 -2.17
N THR A 10 21.91 -10.28 -3.50
CA THR A 10 21.38 -9.28 -4.43
C THR A 10 19.97 -9.70 -4.83
N ILE A 11 18.96 -8.97 -4.35
CA ILE A 11 17.57 -9.15 -4.80
C ILE A 11 17.54 -8.89 -6.31
N PRO A 12 17.04 -9.80 -7.16
CA PRO A 12 16.99 -9.57 -8.60
C PRO A 12 16.32 -8.24 -8.94
N GLY A 13 17.07 -7.34 -9.59
CA GLY A 13 16.62 -5.99 -9.94
C GLY A 13 16.86 -4.90 -8.89
N SER A 14 17.70 -5.14 -7.86
CA SER A 14 18.10 -4.10 -6.89
C SER A 14 19.03 -3.05 -7.48
N ASP A 15 19.84 -3.40 -8.48
CA ASP A 15 20.91 -2.53 -8.99
C ASP A 15 20.37 -1.30 -9.75
N ALA A 16 19.10 -1.34 -10.14
CA ALA A 16 18.36 -0.23 -10.76
C ALA A 16 17.45 0.52 -9.76
N ARG A 17 17.36 0.08 -8.49
CA ARG A 17 16.58 0.78 -7.47
C ARG A 17 17.41 1.93 -6.92
N SER A 18 17.30 3.06 -7.58
CA SER A 18 17.65 4.33 -6.97
C SER A 18 16.67 4.59 -5.81
N ASN A 19 17.17 4.96 -4.62
CA ASN A 19 16.35 5.52 -3.54
C ASN A 19 15.71 6.87 -3.94
N GLY A 20 16.13 7.44 -5.09
CA GLY A 20 15.54 8.60 -5.73
C GLY A 20 14.58 8.19 -6.84
N LEU A 21 13.35 8.70 -6.78
CA LEU A 21 12.46 8.73 -7.92
C LEU A 21 13.22 9.32 -9.13
N PRO A 22 13.04 8.81 -10.36
CA PRO A 22 13.64 9.42 -11.54
C PRO A 22 13.26 10.91 -11.63
N GLU A 23 14.14 11.74 -12.17
CA GLU A 23 13.93 13.20 -12.26
C GLU A 23 12.62 13.52 -13.00
N ALA A 24 12.31 12.76 -14.05
CA ALA A 24 11.04 12.80 -14.76
C ALA A 24 10.11 11.64 -14.36
N ALA A 25 8.79 11.85 -14.46
CA ALA A 25 7.83 10.76 -14.39
C ALA A 25 8.13 9.71 -15.47
N PRO A 26 8.12 8.40 -15.14
CA PRO A 26 8.32 7.36 -16.14
C PRO A 26 7.34 7.46 -17.31
N ASN A 27 6.09 7.90 -17.04
CA ASN A 27 5.01 8.03 -18.01
C ASN A 27 4.13 9.25 -17.69
N PRO A 28 4.52 10.48 -18.08
CA PRO A 28 3.68 11.67 -17.88
C PRO A 28 2.38 11.56 -18.68
N GLY A 29 1.28 12.08 -18.14
CA GLY A 29 -0.04 12.07 -18.76
C GLY A 29 -0.90 10.82 -18.47
N GLN A 30 -0.32 9.75 -17.92
CA GLN A 30 -1.11 8.60 -17.45
C GLN A 30 -2.08 9.00 -16.34
N ARG A 31 -3.22 8.32 -16.30
CA ARG A 31 -4.24 8.50 -15.28
C ARG A 31 -4.03 7.52 -14.12
N VAL A 32 -3.87 8.06 -12.92
CA VAL A 32 -3.72 7.29 -11.69
C VAL A 32 -4.97 7.49 -10.82
N LEU A 33 -5.59 6.39 -10.40
CA LEU A 33 -6.61 6.41 -9.37
C LEU A 33 -5.96 6.29 -7.99
N VAL A 34 -6.22 7.24 -7.11
CA VAL A 34 -5.81 7.19 -5.70
C VAL A 34 -7.05 6.92 -4.85
N ALA A 35 -7.21 5.68 -4.39
CA ALA A 35 -8.24 5.34 -3.42
C ALA A 35 -7.74 5.72 -2.01
N GLY A 36 -8.55 6.47 -1.25
CA GLY A 36 -8.09 7.07 0.02
C GLY A 36 -7.34 8.40 -0.18
N GLY A 37 -7.55 9.09 -1.30
CA GLY A 37 -6.87 10.36 -1.62
C GLY A 37 -7.22 11.51 -0.67
N GLY A 38 -8.37 11.47 0.01
CA GLY A 38 -8.75 12.42 1.05
C GLY A 38 -8.19 12.08 2.44
N GLY A 39 -7.35 11.05 2.54
CA GLY A 39 -6.65 10.68 3.77
C GLY A 39 -5.33 11.43 3.96
N TYR A 40 -4.70 11.21 5.12
CA TYR A 40 -3.44 11.85 5.52
C TYR A 40 -2.29 11.68 4.51
N ILE A 41 -2.08 10.45 4.03
CA ILE A 41 -1.04 10.16 3.01
C ILE A 41 -1.54 10.51 1.61
N GLY A 42 -2.84 10.26 1.36
CA GLY A 42 -3.45 10.41 0.05
C GLY A 42 -3.42 11.84 -0.48
N CYS A 43 -3.63 12.84 0.39
CA CYS A 43 -3.70 14.24 -0.05
C CYS A 43 -2.33 14.74 -0.53
N ILE A 44 -1.26 14.37 0.18
CA ILE A 44 0.12 14.68 -0.21
C ILE A 44 0.52 13.89 -1.46
N LEU A 45 0.19 12.59 -1.53
CA LEU A 45 0.49 11.78 -2.71
C LEU A 45 -0.18 12.33 -3.97
N THR A 46 -1.43 12.77 -3.85
CA THR A 46 -2.19 13.37 -4.95
C THR A 46 -1.45 14.57 -5.52
N ARG A 47 -0.99 15.48 -4.65
CA ARG A 47 -0.16 16.61 -5.05
C ARG A 47 1.12 16.18 -5.76
N CYS A 48 1.86 15.23 -5.17
CA CYS A 48 3.10 14.73 -5.76
C CYS A 48 2.92 14.08 -7.14
N LEU A 49 1.78 13.44 -7.39
CA LEU A 49 1.47 12.86 -8.71
C LEU A 49 1.17 13.97 -9.74
N LEU A 50 0.40 14.99 -9.36
CA LEU A 50 0.11 16.15 -10.21
C LEU A 50 1.39 16.92 -10.57
N ASP A 51 2.25 17.21 -9.60
CA ASP A 51 3.53 17.91 -9.82
C ASP A 51 4.46 17.13 -10.77
N ARG A 52 4.24 15.82 -10.91
CA ARG A 52 4.97 14.94 -11.84
C ARG A 52 4.29 14.77 -13.21
N GLY A 53 3.18 15.47 -13.45
CA GLY A 53 2.46 15.49 -14.73
C GLY A 53 1.51 14.31 -14.94
N TYR A 54 1.11 13.60 -13.88
CA TYR A 54 0.04 12.60 -13.97
C TYR A 54 -1.34 13.26 -13.95
N ARG A 55 -2.32 12.60 -14.55
CA ARG A 55 -3.74 12.92 -14.32
C ARG A 55 -4.20 12.13 -13.11
N VAL A 56 -4.78 12.79 -12.11
CA VAL A 56 -5.18 12.11 -10.87
C VAL A 56 -6.69 12.06 -10.75
N ARG A 57 -7.21 10.85 -10.51
CA ARG A 57 -8.57 10.63 -10.04
C ARG A 57 -8.50 10.20 -8.57
N VAL A 58 -9.30 10.81 -7.72
CA VAL A 58 -9.38 10.45 -6.30
C VAL A 58 -10.69 9.71 -6.05
N LEU A 59 -10.62 8.56 -5.39
CA LEU A 59 -11.78 7.85 -4.86
C LEU A 59 -11.73 7.94 -3.33
N ASP A 60 -12.67 8.66 -2.73
CA ASP A 60 -12.73 8.81 -1.27
C ASP A 60 -14.14 9.13 -0.82
N ARG A 61 -14.48 8.75 0.42
CA ARG A 61 -15.74 9.12 1.06
C ARG A 61 -15.69 10.50 1.72
N LEU A 62 -14.49 11.07 1.85
CA LEU A 62 -14.18 12.34 2.52
C LEU A 62 -14.53 12.32 4.01
N TYR A 63 -14.12 11.27 4.73
CA TYR A 63 -14.34 11.17 6.19
C TYR A 63 -13.76 12.38 6.97
N TRP A 64 -12.73 13.02 6.43
CA TRP A 64 -12.03 14.16 7.05
C TRP A 64 -12.40 15.52 6.44
N GLY A 65 -13.44 15.56 5.61
CA GLY A 65 -13.83 16.76 4.86
C GLY A 65 -13.13 16.89 3.51
N GLU A 66 -13.63 17.79 2.68
CA GLU A 66 -13.09 18.07 1.34
C GLU A 66 -11.90 19.04 1.41
N GLU A 67 -11.79 19.82 2.49
CA GLU A 67 -10.78 20.87 2.65
C GLU A 67 -9.35 20.32 2.59
N VAL A 68 -9.15 19.05 2.95
CA VAL A 68 -7.86 18.34 2.85
C VAL A 68 -7.34 18.27 1.40
N LEU A 69 -8.24 18.25 0.42
CA LEU A 69 -7.93 18.28 -1.01
C LEU A 69 -8.05 19.68 -1.63
N GLY A 70 -8.47 20.71 -0.86
CA GLY A 70 -8.76 22.04 -1.40
C GLY A 70 -7.58 22.70 -2.15
N HIS A 71 -6.34 22.29 -1.87
CA HIS A 71 -5.14 22.78 -2.55
C HIS A 71 -4.90 22.17 -3.95
N VAL A 72 -5.66 21.13 -4.33
CA VAL A 72 -5.55 20.40 -5.61
C VAL A 72 -6.92 20.06 -6.22
N ILE A 73 -8.04 20.48 -5.60
CA ILE A 73 -9.39 20.02 -5.94
C ILE A 73 -9.77 20.34 -7.40
N ASP A 74 -9.30 21.47 -7.93
CA ASP A 74 -9.55 21.92 -9.30
C ASP A 74 -8.66 21.20 -10.34
N GLU A 75 -7.65 20.45 -9.90
CA GLU A 75 -6.68 19.75 -10.75
C GLU A 75 -6.95 18.23 -10.81
N ILE A 76 -7.90 17.73 -10.02
CA ILE A 76 -8.23 16.31 -9.91
C ILE A 76 -9.64 16.00 -10.37
N GLU A 77 -9.88 14.73 -10.66
CA GLU A 77 -11.24 14.20 -10.76
C GLU A 77 -11.63 13.52 -9.45
N LEU A 78 -12.57 14.10 -8.71
CA LEU A 78 -13.07 13.53 -7.46
C LEU A 78 -14.25 12.59 -7.72
N VAL A 79 -14.10 11.33 -7.31
CA VAL A 79 -15.17 10.34 -7.20
C VAL A 79 -15.49 10.16 -5.73
N GLN A 80 -16.55 10.83 -5.27
CA GLN A 80 -16.99 10.71 -3.88
C GLN A 80 -17.81 9.43 -3.69
N ALA A 81 -17.16 8.37 -3.18
CA ALA A 81 -17.80 7.09 -2.92
C ALA A 81 -17.06 6.28 -1.84
N ASP A 82 -17.72 5.28 -1.29
CA ASP A 82 -17.09 4.32 -0.38
C ASP A 82 -16.31 3.27 -1.19
N VAL A 83 -15.10 2.93 -0.77
CA VAL A 83 -14.28 1.94 -1.50
C VAL A 83 -14.87 0.53 -1.48
N ARG A 84 -15.79 0.22 -0.56
CA ARG A 84 -16.51 -1.06 -0.55
C ARG A 84 -17.54 -1.16 -1.67
N ASP A 85 -18.00 -0.03 -2.19
CA ASP A 85 -19.06 0.08 -3.21
C ASP A 85 -18.77 1.27 -4.15
N PHE A 86 -17.62 1.22 -4.82
CA PHE A 86 -17.23 2.27 -5.75
C PHE A 86 -17.87 2.06 -7.12
N PRO A 87 -18.25 3.13 -7.83
CA PRO A 87 -18.86 3.00 -9.15
C PRO A 87 -17.83 2.46 -10.14
N GLY A 88 -18.27 1.60 -11.06
CA GLY A 88 -17.40 1.04 -12.09
C GLY A 88 -16.72 2.09 -12.98
N SER A 89 -17.32 3.27 -13.10
CA SER A 89 -16.76 4.44 -13.80
C SER A 89 -15.51 5.02 -13.13
N ALA A 90 -15.29 4.75 -11.84
CA ALA A 90 -14.06 5.17 -11.15
C ALA A 90 -12.79 4.58 -11.82
N LEU A 91 -12.92 3.43 -12.48
CA LEU A 91 -11.82 2.74 -13.16
C LEU A 91 -11.76 2.97 -14.68
N GLU A 92 -12.63 3.82 -15.24
CA GLU A 92 -12.61 4.14 -16.68
C GLU A 92 -11.38 4.97 -17.05
N ASP A 93 -10.67 4.60 -18.11
CA ASP A 93 -9.45 5.27 -18.58
C ASP A 93 -8.33 5.40 -17.52
N VAL A 94 -8.28 4.47 -16.55
CA VAL A 94 -7.25 4.44 -15.50
C VAL A 94 -6.10 3.51 -15.91
N ASP A 95 -4.87 4.02 -15.89
CA ASP A 95 -3.65 3.24 -16.18
C ASP A 95 -3.10 2.50 -14.96
N ALA A 96 -3.29 3.07 -13.77
CA ALA A 96 -2.77 2.53 -12.52
C ALA A 96 -3.65 2.90 -11.32
N VAL A 97 -3.69 2.02 -10.32
CA VAL A 97 -4.39 2.26 -9.05
C VAL A 97 -3.40 2.23 -7.89
N ILE A 98 -3.54 3.19 -6.99
CA ILE A 98 -2.88 3.21 -5.68
C ILE A 98 -3.97 3.18 -4.62
N ASN A 99 -4.06 2.05 -3.91
CA ASN A 99 -4.99 1.88 -2.82
C ASN A 99 -4.32 2.23 -1.47
N LEU A 100 -4.67 3.41 -0.97
CA LEU A 100 -4.37 3.88 0.39
C LEU A 100 -5.60 3.84 1.30
N SER A 101 -6.74 3.40 0.78
CA SER A 101 -7.96 3.30 1.58
C SER A 101 -7.82 2.16 2.59
N GLY A 102 -8.10 2.47 3.85
CA GLY A 102 -8.03 1.50 4.92
C GLY A 102 -8.29 2.12 6.28
N LEU A 103 -8.79 1.31 7.20
CA LEU A 103 -8.90 1.65 8.62
C LEU A 103 -7.60 1.18 9.29
N SER A 104 -6.75 2.13 9.68
CA SER A 104 -5.38 1.84 10.12
C SER A 104 -5.20 1.78 11.64
N ASN A 105 -6.15 2.24 12.44
CA ASN A 105 -5.94 2.37 13.87
C ASN A 105 -6.47 1.15 14.64
N ASP A 106 -5.61 0.57 15.49
CA ASP A 106 -5.93 -0.59 16.33
C ASP A 106 -7.23 -0.42 17.12
N PRO A 107 -7.55 0.74 17.72
CA PRO A 107 -8.82 0.92 18.43
C PRO A 107 -10.06 0.77 17.53
N THR A 108 -9.99 1.17 16.25
CA THR A 108 -11.12 0.98 15.31
C THR A 108 -11.21 -0.46 14.85
N ALA A 109 -10.05 -1.11 14.66
CA ALA A 109 -10.02 -2.53 14.30
C ALA A 109 -10.61 -3.41 15.41
N GLU A 110 -10.34 -3.09 16.68
CA GLU A 110 -10.93 -3.77 17.83
C GLU A 110 -12.41 -3.42 18.02
N TYR A 111 -12.78 -2.15 17.78
CA TYR A 111 -14.17 -1.70 17.91
C TYR A 111 -15.11 -2.42 16.94
N SER A 112 -14.68 -2.60 15.69
CA SER A 112 -15.44 -3.37 14.70
C SER A 112 -14.49 -4.19 13.80
N PRO A 113 -14.19 -5.44 14.21
CA PRO A 113 -13.37 -6.35 13.41
C PRO A 113 -13.98 -6.63 12.03
N GLU A 114 -15.31 -6.69 11.96
CA GLU A 114 -16.03 -6.89 10.71
C GLU A 114 -15.86 -5.70 9.76
N ALA A 115 -16.05 -4.46 10.22
CA ALA A 115 -15.85 -3.29 9.38
C ALA A 115 -14.39 -3.16 8.92
N ASN A 116 -13.44 -3.49 9.80
CA ASN A 116 -12.02 -3.53 9.48
C ASN A 116 -11.70 -4.56 8.39
N TRP A 117 -12.24 -5.78 8.52
CA TRP A 117 -12.10 -6.82 7.51
C TRP A 117 -12.72 -6.43 6.16
N GLN A 118 -13.94 -5.88 6.19
CA GLN A 118 -14.64 -5.44 4.99
C GLN A 118 -13.87 -4.32 4.26
N MET A 119 -13.33 -3.34 5.00
CA MET A 119 -12.59 -2.23 4.40
C MET A 119 -11.21 -2.67 3.90
N ASN A 120 -10.42 -3.36 4.73
CA ASN A 120 -9.01 -3.57 4.44
C ASN A 120 -8.76 -4.81 3.57
N ALA A 121 -9.55 -5.88 3.74
CA ALA A 121 -9.38 -7.12 2.97
C ALA A 121 -10.36 -7.19 1.79
N VAL A 122 -11.67 -7.16 2.06
CA VAL A 122 -12.69 -7.40 1.03
C VAL A 122 -12.71 -6.29 -0.02
N ALA A 123 -12.72 -5.01 0.39
CA ALA A 123 -12.73 -3.92 -0.57
C ALA A 123 -11.45 -3.88 -1.43
N THR A 124 -10.29 -4.15 -0.82
CA THR A 124 -9.02 -4.27 -1.54
C THR A 124 -9.05 -5.37 -2.58
N GLU A 125 -9.60 -6.54 -2.23
CA GLU A 125 -9.78 -7.66 -3.15
C GLU A 125 -10.75 -7.31 -4.29
N ASN A 126 -11.91 -6.76 -3.97
CA ASN A 126 -12.90 -6.37 -4.98
C ASN A 126 -12.34 -5.34 -5.97
N MET A 127 -11.57 -4.35 -5.47
CA MET A 127 -10.91 -3.37 -6.32
C MET A 127 -9.84 -4.01 -7.21
N ALA A 128 -9.05 -4.93 -6.67
CA ALA A 128 -8.06 -5.67 -7.43
C ALA A 128 -8.69 -6.48 -8.56
N ASP A 129 -9.75 -7.23 -8.26
CA ASP A 129 -10.49 -8.01 -9.25
C ASP A 129 -11.09 -7.10 -10.34
N ALA A 130 -11.63 -5.95 -9.93
CA ALA A 130 -12.16 -4.96 -10.86
C ALA A 130 -11.07 -4.35 -11.77
N CYS A 131 -9.84 -4.21 -11.29
CA CYS A 131 -8.67 -3.80 -12.08
C CYS A 131 -8.28 -4.88 -13.09
N VAL A 132 -8.21 -6.15 -12.67
CA VAL A 132 -7.91 -7.29 -13.54
C VAL A 132 -8.94 -7.41 -14.65
N ALA A 133 -10.23 -7.29 -14.33
CA ALA A 133 -11.32 -7.36 -15.32
C ALA A 133 -11.26 -6.26 -16.38
N ARG A 134 -10.59 -5.14 -16.08
CA ARG A 134 -10.42 -3.98 -16.98
C ARG A 134 -9.05 -3.91 -17.64
N GLY A 135 -8.14 -4.85 -17.36
CA GLY A 135 -6.79 -4.86 -17.90
C GLY A 135 -5.87 -3.79 -17.33
N ILE A 136 -6.11 -3.33 -16.09
CA ILE A 136 -5.22 -2.38 -15.41
C ILE A 136 -4.01 -3.14 -14.87
N ASP A 137 -2.84 -2.91 -15.46
CA ASP A 137 -1.63 -3.70 -15.18
C ASP A 137 -0.93 -3.33 -13.86
N ARG A 138 -1.21 -2.15 -13.30
CA ARG A 138 -0.52 -1.62 -12.12
C ARG A 138 -1.49 -1.33 -10.98
N PHE A 139 -1.36 -2.14 -9.93
CA PHE A 139 -2.06 -1.96 -8.66
C PHE A 139 -1.04 -1.89 -7.53
N VAL A 140 -1.06 -0.82 -6.74
CA VAL A 140 -0.20 -0.61 -5.58
C VAL A 140 -1.08 -0.59 -4.33
N PHE A 141 -0.76 -1.43 -3.35
CA PHE A 141 -1.46 -1.52 -2.08
C PHE A 141 -0.55 -1.07 -0.94
N ALA A 142 -1.02 -0.15 -0.09
CA ALA A 142 -0.32 0.22 1.13
C ALA A 142 -0.57 -0.80 2.24
N SER A 143 0.43 -1.64 2.50
CA SER A 143 0.42 -2.60 3.61
C SER A 143 0.85 -1.95 4.92
N SER A 144 0.53 -2.60 6.05
CA SER A 144 0.97 -2.20 7.39
C SER A 144 2.11 -3.06 7.92
N CYS A 145 2.93 -2.50 8.81
CA CYS A 145 3.94 -3.22 9.58
C CYS A 145 3.36 -4.06 10.74
N SER A 146 2.09 -3.84 11.13
CA SER A 146 1.42 -4.68 12.14
C SER A 146 1.29 -6.15 11.74
N LEU A 147 1.53 -6.47 10.46
CA LEU A 147 1.76 -7.83 9.97
C LEU A 147 2.88 -8.59 10.69
N TYR A 148 3.86 -7.85 11.20
CA TYR A 148 5.00 -8.42 11.90
C TYR A 148 4.68 -8.77 13.36
N ASP A 149 3.56 -8.30 13.89
CA ASP A 149 3.19 -8.55 15.28
C ASP A 149 2.88 -10.03 15.52
N GLY A 150 3.47 -10.59 16.59
CA GLY A 150 3.25 -11.99 16.97
C GLY A 150 4.00 -13.02 16.14
N LEU A 151 4.92 -12.62 15.24
CA LEU A 151 5.79 -13.56 14.56
C LEU A 151 6.79 -14.22 15.54
N PRO A 152 7.21 -15.48 15.29
CA PRO A 152 8.17 -16.17 16.15
C PRO A 152 9.51 -15.44 16.26
N ALA A 153 10.16 -15.56 17.42
CA ALA A 153 11.50 -15.04 17.63
C ALA A 153 12.48 -15.58 16.56
N GLY A 154 13.30 -14.68 15.99
CA GLY A 154 14.22 -15.00 14.90
C GLY A 154 13.64 -14.79 13.49
N MET A 155 12.39 -14.36 13.35
CA MET A 155 11.79 -13.93 12.07
C MET A 155 11.95 -12.41 11.80
N HIS A 156 12.62 -11.68 12.71
CA HIS A 156 12.93 -10.26 12.56
C HIS A 156 14.44 -10.05 12.50
N ASP A 157 14.89 -9.28 11.52
CA ASP A 157 16.30 -8.88 11.39
C ASP A 157 16.59 -7.56 12.14
N GLU A 158 15.55 -6.88 12.63
CA GLU A 158 15.65 -5.71 13.49
C GLU A 158 15.42 -6.09 14.97
N PRO A 159 16.21 -5.56 15.91
CA PRO A 159 15.95 -5.78 17.32
C PRO A 159 14.62 -5.11 17.70
N PRO A 160 13.76 -5.76 18.50
CA PRO A 160 12.54 -5.12 18.98
C PRO A 160 12.92 -3.83 19.71
N GLN A 161 12.27 -2.71 19.35
CA GLN A 161 12.46 -1.45 20.06
C GLN A 161 12.00 -1.63 21.50
N SER A 162 12.94 -1.85 22.41
CA SER A 162 12.64 -1.97 23.82
C SER A 162 12.34 -0.59 24.40
N SER A 163 11.13 -0.41 24.94
CA SER A 163 10.88 0.27 26.23
C SER A 163 9.41 0.65 26.49
N ARG A 164 8.44 -0.22 26.19
CA ARG A 164 7.27 -0.37 27.07
C ARG A 164 6.61 -1.70 26.75
N ALA A 165 6.55 -2.59 27.72
CA ALA A 165 5.63 -3.72 27.67
C ALA A 165 4.20 -3.16 27.73
N ALA A 166 3.69 -2.70 26.61
CA ALA A 166 2.25 -2.61 26.42
C ALA A 166 1.76 -4.04 26.12
N PRO A 167 0.64 -4.46 26.70
CA PRO A 167 0.06 -5.76 26.37
C PRO A 167 -0.16 -5.84 24.86
N THR A 168 0.35 -6.90 24.23
CA THR A 168 0.15 -7.17 22.81
C THR A 168 -1.35 -7.38 22.56
N PRO A 169 -2.01 -6.58 21.71
CA PRO A 169 -3.34 -6.91 21.24
C PRO A 169 -3.31 -8.22 20.42
N PRO A 170 -4.44 -8.94 20.32
CA PRO A 170 -4.49 -10.18 19.56
C PRO A 170 -4.11 -9.93 18.08
N PRO A 171 -3.48 -10.91 17.40
CA PRO A 171 -3.01 -10.73 16.04
C PRO A 171 -4.15 -10.36 15.11
N SER A 172 -4.00 -9.23 14.39
CA SER A 172 -4.97 -8.80 13.40
C SER A 172 -5.03 -9.83 12.25
N THR A 173 -6.17 -10.51 12.13
CA THR A 173 -6.38 -11.64 11.19
C THR A 173 -6.40 -11.19 9.71
N THR A 174 -6.36 -9.88 9.46
CA THR A 174 -6.74 -9.27 8.18
C THR A 174 -5.66 -9.32 7.11
N ALA A 175 -4.39 -9.35 7.49
CA ALA A 175 -3.31 -9.12 6.53
C ALA A 175 -2.71 -10.41 5.93
N SER A 176 -2.95 -11.59 6.54
CA SER A 176 -2.48 -12.89 6.03
C SER A 176 -3.36 -13.47 4.90
N SER A 177 -4.65 -13.12 4.87
CA SER A 177 -5.63 -13.62 3.90
C SER A 177 -5.54 -12.97 2.52
N THR A 178 -5.36 -11.65 2.45
CA THR A 178 -5.27 -10.91 1.17
C THR A 178 -4.02 -11.32 0.38
N CYS A 179 -2.89 -11.49 1.06
CA CYS A 179 -1.63 -11.86 0.42
C CYS A 179 -1.61 -13.31 -0.08
N SER A 180 -2.33 -14.23 0.57
CA SER A 180 -2.38 -15.65 0.18
C SER A 180 -3.26 -15.89 -1.04
N ARG A 181 -4.37 -15.15 -1.19
CA ARG A 181 -5.27 -15.27 -2.35
C ARG A 181 -4.72 -14.58 -3.61
N TRP A 182 -4.00 -13.46 -3.47
CA TRP A 182 -3.35 -12.75 -4.59
C TRP A 182 -2.27 -13.57 -5.31
N ARG A 183 -1.60 -14.50 -4.61
CA ARG A 183 -0.63 -15.42 -5.23
C ARG A 183 -1.28 -16.43 -6.19
N ALA A 184 -2.61 -16.60 -6.14
CA ALA A 184 -3.35 -17.54 -6.97
C ALA A 184 -3.80 -16.96 -8.33
N ILE A 185 -3.60 -15.66 -8.59
CA ILE A 185 -3.95 -15.02 -9.87
C ILE A 185 -2.77 -15.16 -10.86
N PRO A 186 -2.90 -15.94 -11.95
CA PRO A 186 -1.78 -16.29 -12.83
C PRO A 186 -1.10 -15.09 -13.53
N SER A 187 -1.80 -13.96 -13.68
CA SER A 187 -1.33 -12.74 -14.34
C SER A 187 -0.81 -11.66 -13.39
N ALA A 188 -1.05 -11.80 -12.09
CA ALA A 188 -0.66 -10.78 -11.11
C ALA A 188 0.83 -10.90 -10.77
N ARG A 189 1.65 -9.91 -11.18
CA ARG A 189 3.01 -9.76 -10.67
C ARG A 189 2.97 -9.20 -9.23
N CYS A 190 2.55 -10.02 -8.27
CA CYS A 190 2.67 -9.68 -6.85
C CYS A 190 4.16 -9.73 -6.46
N ARG A 191 4.80 -8.57 -6.35
CA ARG A 191 6.14 -8.45 -5.74
C ARG A 191 5.99 -8.16 -4.25
N CYS A 192 5.59 -9.18 -3.50
CA CYS A 192 5.75 -9.18 -2.05
C CYS A 192 7.26 -9.25 -1.76
N ALA A 193 7.82 -8.25 -1.08
CA ALA A 193 9.23 -8.25 -0.69
C ALA A 193 9.45 -9.24 0.47
N THR A 194 9.42 -10.54 0.16
CA THR A 194 9.89 -11.60 1.06
C THR A 194 11.35 -11.89 0.71
N ALA A 195 12.28 -11.13 1.27
CA ALA A 195 13.71 -11.47 1.26
C ALA A 195 14.25 -11.32 2.69
N PRO A 196 14.92 -12.35 3.25
CA PRO A 196 15.51 -12.27 4.59
C PRO A 196 16.70 -11.30 4.59
N CYS A 197 16.70 -10.34 5.50
CA CYS A 197 17.63 -9.23 5.56
C CYS A 197 18.85 -9.61 6.42
N THR A 198 19.85 -10.26 5.83
CA THR A 198 21.14 -10.49 6.51
C THR A 198 22.24 -9.63 5.88
N ALA A 199 22.48 -8.44 6.42
CA ALA A 199 23.81 -7.83 6.59
C ALA A 199 23.69 -6.34 6.99
N GLY A 200 24.28 -6.00 8.13
CA GLY A 200 24.32 -4.65 8.66
C GLY A 200 25.05 -3.66 7.74
N ARG A 201 24.35 -2.58 7.38
CA ARG A 201 24.90 -1.23 7.18
C ARG A 201 23.77 -0.20 7.16
N ARG A 202 23.73 0.56 8.26
CA ARG A 202 23.10 1.86 8.56
C ARG A 202 22.07 2.46 7.58
N ALA A 203 20.94 2.83 8.20
CA ALA A 203 19.96 3.85 7.82
C ALA A 203 18.91 3.46 6.76
N CYS A 204 17.81 2.87 7.24
CA CYS A 204 16.49 3.14 6.68
C CYS A 204 15.80 4.08 7.65
N ALA A 205 15.44 5.29 7.21
CA ALA A 205 14.72 6.26 8.02
C ALA A 205 13.27 5.79 8.18
N THR A 206 13.00 5.07 9.25
CA THR A 206 11.65 4.76 9.72
C THR A 206 11.06 6.04 10.30
N THR A 207 10.10 6.64 9.59
CA THR A 207 9.13 7.49 10.29
C THR A 207 8.05 6.55 10.80
N SER A 208 8.17 6.20 12.07
CA SER A 208 7.10 5.60 12.86
C SER A 208 5.86 6.49 12.78
N TRP A 209 4.72 5.92 12.44
CA TRP A 209 3.40 6.47 12.70
C TRP A 209 2.61 5.41 13.44
#